data_AF-A0A399EK81-F1
#
_entry.id   AF-A0A399EK81-F1
#
_cell.length_a   1.000
_cell.length_b   1.000
_cell.length_c   1.000
_cell.angle_alpha   90.00
_cell.angle_beta   90.00
_cell.angle_gamma   90.00
#
_symmetry.space_group_name_H-M   'P 1'
#
loop_
_entity.id
_entity.type
_entity.pdbx_description
1 polymer ?
#
loop_
_entity_poly.entity_id
_entity_poly.type
_entity_poly.pdbx_seq_one_letter_code
_entity_poly.pdbx_strand_id
1 'polypeptide(L)'
;MVGAMHNRLYSWISLPLLSGLLSLNLFPSSFWRWQSGSTGEQVQFGVRLEANLLAGWYELRGRGYAAFGSAVQAGVEEVYLLVPIEEFRLSLGKQAVYATPYSRTPWGDEGQWGVYGQYRLGERIRLEAAYVEGQAYVGGRFSGLEAGTWVSPAGLTPRVGFSGEPGELYYQWNTGLWGRLRWPLDGASTLEAWGWWNPGEDLASKLLLGLSYRLEPHLKIGADASWRPVEAWRLWLELTIP
;
A
#
# COMPACT_ATOMS: atom_id res chain seq x y z
N MET A 1 9.06 39.58 3.33
CA MET A 1 9.70 38.52 2.54
C MET A 1 8.60 37.76 1.82
N VAL A 2 8.54 37.93 0.50
CA VAL A 2 7.48 37.38 -0.36
C VAL A 2 7.72 35.88 -0.49
N GLY A 3 6.77 35.08 0.00
CA GLY A 3 6.79 33.63 -0.12
C GLY A 3 6.67 33.22 -1.58
N ALA A 4 7.60 32.39 -2.03
CA ALA A 4 7.53 31.75 -3.33
C ALA A 4 6.33 30.78 -3.34
N MET A 5 5.19 31.24 -3.86
CA MET A 5 4.12 30.38 -4.33
C MET A 5 4.70 29.45 -5.39
N HIS A 6 4.97 28.22 -5.00
CA HIS A 6 5.23 27.14 -5.94
C HIS A 6 3.93 26.87 -6.69
N ASN A 7 3.90 27.23 -7.98
CA ASN A 7 2.87 26.82 -8.92
C ASN A 7 2.89 25.29 -9.05
N ARG A 8 2.19 24.58 -8.16
CA ARG A 8 1.85 23.17 -8.35
C ARG A 8 0.73 23.11 -9.38
N LEU A 9 1.05 22.67 -10.58
CA LEU A 9 0.09 22.31 -11.63
C LEU A 9 -0.62 21.04 -11.20
N TYR A 10 -1.60 21.26 -10.34
CA TYR A 10 -2.55 20.30 -9.85
C TYR A 10 -3.65 20.18 -10.93
N SER A 11 -3.61 19.14 -11.76
CA SER A 11 -4.71 18.87 -12.72
C SER A 11 -5.86 18.17 -12.00
N TRP A 12 -6.66 18.92 -11.25
CA TRP A 12 -7.87 18.41 -10.60
C TRP A 12 -8.98 18.57 -11.62
N ILE A 13 -9.42 17.47 -12.23
CA ILE A 13 -10.66 17.48 -12.99
C ILE A 13 -11.78 17.07 -12.03
N SER A 14 -12.32 18.03 -11.29
CA SER A 14 -13.62 17.85 -10.64
C SER A 14 -14.70 18.05 -11.68
N LEU A 15 -15.28 16.96 -12.19
CA LEU A 15 -16.49 17.02 -13.01
C LEU A 15 -17.70 17.01 -12.06
N PRO A 16 -18.41 18.13 -11.87
CA PRO A 16 -19.72 18.10 -11.24
C PRO A 16 -20.68 17.40 -12.21
N LEU A 17 -20.74 16.07 -12.14
CA LEU A 17 -21.68 15.28 -12.93
C LEU A 17 -23.03 15.34 -12.23
N LEU A 18 -24.02 15.97 -12.89
CA LEU A 18 -25.46 15.98 -12.60
C LEU A 18 -25.84 15.91 -11.10
N SER A 19 -26.24 17.07 -10.55
CA SER A 19 -26.94 17.29 -9.26
C SER A 19 -26.14 17.67 -8.00
N GLY A 20 -24.86 18.03 -8.07
CA GLY A 20 -24.10 18.52 -6.88
C GLY A 20 -23.89 17.48 -5.76
N LEU A 21 -24.39 16.26 -5.97
CA LEU A 21 -24.28 15.11 -5.07
C LEU A 21 -23.11 14.18 -5.44
N LEU A 22 -22.45 14.44 -6.57
CA LEU A 22 -21.35 13.64 -7.10
C LEU A 22 -20.10 14.51 -7.27
N SER A 23 -18.99 14.09 -6.66
CA SER A 23 -17.67 14.64 -6.98
C SER A 23 -16.72 13.52 -7.38
N LEU A 24 -16.12 13.65 -8.56
CA LEU A 24 -15.06 12.76 -9.04
C LEU A 24 -13.73 13.50 -8.92
N ASN A 25 -12.79 12.93 -8.18
CA ASN A 25 -11.42 13.40 -8.13
C ASN A 25 -10.53 12.37 -8.83
N LEU A 26 -9.72 12.84 -9.78
CA LEU A 26 -8.75 12.03 -10.50
C LEU A 26 -7.34 12.56 -10.18
N PHE A 27 -6.47 11.66 -9.76
CA PHE A 27 -5.07 11.96 -9.46
C PHE A 27 -4.19 11.08 -10.32
N PRO A 28 -3.87 11.51 -11.56
CA PRO A 28 -2.89 10.83 -12.36
C PRO A 28 -1.50 11.03 -11.74
N SER A 29 -0.63 10.05 -11.94
CA SER A 29 0.81 10.23 -11.77
C SER A 29 1.50 9.36 -12.80
N SER A 30 2.53 9.90 -13.45
CA SER A 30 3.40 9.10 -14.29
C SER A 30 4.63 8.70 -13.49
N PHE A 31 5.19 7.55 -13.82
CA PHE A 31 6.44 7.12 -13.24
C PHE A 31 7.38 6.56 -14.29
N TRP A 32 8.67 6.72 -14.02
CA TRP A 32 9.73 6.05 -14.70
C TRP A 32 10.57 5.30 -13.68
N ARG A 33 10.86 4.03 -13.97
CA ARG A 33 11.66 3.18 -13.11
C ARG A 33 12.74 2.46 -13.90
N TRP A 34 13.98 2.63 -13.47
CA TRP A 34 15.08 1.78 -13.88
C TRP A 34 15.43 0.84 -12.74
N GLN A 35 15.67 -0.43 -13.06
CA GLN A 35 16.21 -1.40 -12.12
C GLN A 35 17.30 -2.24 -12.78
N SER A 36 18.38 -2.46 -12.05
CA SER A 36 19.48 -3.33 -12.48
C SER A 36 19.93 -4.17 -11.30
N GLY A 37 20.35 -5.40 -11.58
CA GLY A 37 20.74 -6.32 -10.54
C GLY A 37 21.12 -7.70 -11.06
N SER A 38 21.30 -8.62 -10.11
CA SER A 38 21.58 -10.03 -10.38
C SER A 38 20.56 -10.75 -11.28
N THR A 39 19.35 -10.20 -11.42
CA THR A 39 18.26 -10.75 -12.27
C THR A 39 18.16 -10.07 -13.63
N GLY A 40 19.13 -9.22 -13.98
CA GLY A 40 19.16 -8.45 -15.22
C GLY A 40 18.69 -7.01 -15.06
N GLU A 41 18.61 -6.31 -16.21
CA GLU A 41 18.21 -4.91 -16.28
C GLU A 41 16.79 -4.78 -16.82
N GLN A 42 16.02 -3.85 -16.25
CA GLN A 42 14.69 -3.54 -16.72
C GLN A 42 14.40 -2.04 -16.60
N VAL A 43 13.78 -1.50 -17.64
CA VAL A 43 13.21 -0.16 -17.64
C VAL A 43 11.70 -0.29 -17.72
N GLN A 44 11.00 0.47 -16.89
CA GLN A 44 9.55 0.56 -16.88
C GLN A 44 9.11 2.02 -16.92
N PHE A 45 8.07 2.28 -17.69
CA PHE A 45 7.36 3.55 -17.75
C PHE A 45 5.90 3.26 -17.46
N GLY A 46 5.23 4.10 -16.68
CA GLY A 46 3.83 3.84 -16.43
C GLY A 46 3.06 5.04 -15.93
N VAL A 47 1.77 4.81 -15.80
CA VAL A 47 0.81 5.74 -15.23
C VAL A 47 0.07 5.03 -14.11
N ARG A 48 -0.10 5.73 -12.99
CA ARG A 48 -1.02 5.36 -11.93
C ARG A 48 -2.19 6.34 -11.96
N LEU A 49 -3.39 5.82 -11.81
CA LEU A 49 -4.60 6.62 -11.67
C LEU A 49 -5.24 6.28 -10.33
N GLU A 50 -5.45 7.30 -9.52
CA GLU A 50 -6.36 7.23 -8.37
C GLU A 50 -7.63 8.00 -8.71
N ALA A 51 -8.77 7.39 -8.42
CA ALA A 51 -10.09 7.93 -8.63
C ALA A 51 -10.90 7.83 -7.35
N ASN A 52 -11.58 8.91 -6.98
CA ASN A 52 -12.50 8.93 -5.86
C ASN A 52 -13.81 9.58 -6.30
N LEU A 53 -14.91 8.83 -6.18
CA LEU A 53 -16.26 9.30 -6.41
C LEU A 53 -17.02 9.35 -5.08
N LEU A 54 -17.37 10.56 -4.64
CA LEU A 54 -18.24 10.77 -3.49
C LEU A 54 -19.67 10.93 -3.96
N ALA A 55 -20.60 10.13 -3.41
CA ALA A 55 -21.99 10.09 -3.83
C ALA A 55 -22.93 9.92 -2.64
N GLY A 56 -23.48 11.04 -2.15
CA GLY A 56 -24.37 11.04 -0.98
C GLY A 56 -23.73 10.42 0.26
N TRP A 57 -24.16 9.22 0.64
CA TRP A 57 -23.74 8.51 1.85
C TRP A 57 -22.69 7.41 1.59
N TYR A 58 -22.14 7.32 0.38
CA TYR A 58 -21.07 6.38 0.07
C TYR A 58 -19.93 7.02 -0.73
N GLU A 59 -18.78 6.36 -0.70
CA GLU A 59 -17.55 6.74 -1.37
C GLU A 59 -17.03 5.56 -2.19
N LEU A 60 -16.82 5.73 -3.49
CA LEU A 60 -16.17 4.75 -4.35
C LEU A 60 -14.73 5.19 -4.59
N ARG A 61 -13.78 4.37 -4.17
CA ARG A 61 -12.35 4.59 -4.41
C ARG A 61 -11.80 3.55 -5.37
N GLY A 62 -10.90 3.98 -6.25
CA GLY A 62 -10.17 3.13 -7.16
C GLY A 62 -8.72 3.60 -7.29
N ARG A 63 -7.79 2.66 -7.32
CA ARG A 63 -6.39 2.90 -7.65
C ARG A 63 -5.90 1.78 -8.56
N GLY A 64 -5.29 2.15 -9.67
CA GLY A 64 -4.76 1.20 -10.63
C GLY A 64 -3.59 1.77 -11.42
N TYR A 65 -2.91 0.91 -12.16
CA TYR A 65 -1.74 1.26 -12.94
C TYR A 65 -1.75 0.60 -14.31
N ALA A 66 -1.03 1.22 -15.23
CA ALA A 66 -0.58 0.63 -16.49
C ALA A 66 0.91 0.95 -16.67
N ALA A 67 1.70 -0.07 -16.99
CA ALA A 67 3.14 0.01 -17.12
C ALA A 67 3.62 -0.70 -18.40
N PHE A 68 4.69 -0.17 -18.98
CA PHE A 68 5.30 -0.58 -20.23
C PHE A 68 6.79 -0.78 -19.99
N GLY A 69 7.33 -1.89 -20.50
CA GLY A 69 8.75 -2.23 -20.42
C GLY A 69 9.04 -3.40 -21.34
N SER A 70 9.58 -4.50 -20.80
CA SER A 70 9.70 -5.77 -21.52
C SER A 70 8.33 -6.38 -21.91
N ALA A 71 7.26 -6.02 -21.21
CA ALA A 71 5.88 -6.37 -21.52
C ALA A 71 4.94 -5.25 -21.06
N VAL A 72 3.70 -5.24 -21.57
CA VAL A 72 2.63 -4.40 -21.05
C VAL A 72 2.03 -5.07 -19.81
N GLN A 73 1.93 -4.33 -18.72
CA GLN A 73 1.37 -4.79 -17.45
C GLN A 73 0.35 -3.77 -16.98
N ALA A 74 -0.80 -4.24 -16.49
CA ALA A 74 -1.81 -3.37 -15.91
C ALA A 74 -2.51 -4.11 -14.78
N GLY A 75 -2.94 -3.37 -13.78
CA GLY A 75 -3.55 -3.92 -12.59
C GLY A 75 -4.41 -2.90 -11.86
N VAL A 76 -5.34 -3.43 -11.07
CA VAL A 76 -6.16 -2.65 -10.13
C VAL A 76 -5.65 -2.97 -8.73
N GLU A 77 -4.97 -2.02 -8.10
CA GLU A 77 -4.42 -2.18 -6.75
C GLU A 77 -5.53 -2.21 -5.72
N GLU A 78 -6.45 -1.24 -5.78
CA GLU A 78 -7.60 -1.14 -4.89
C GLU A 78 -8.83 -0.67 -5.68
N VAL A 79 -10.00 -1.23 -5.39
CA VAL A 79 -11.28 -0.72 -5.89
C VAL A 79 -12.37 -1.13 -4.92
N TYR A 80 -12.99 -0.17 -4.25
CA TYR A 80 -13.97 -0.49 -3.23
C TYR A 80 -15.00 0.61 -3.03
N LEU A 81 -16.20 0.17 -2.66
CA LEU A 81 -17.25 0.99 -2.12
C LEU A 81 -17.07 1.08 -0.60
N LEU A 82 -17.11 2.29 -0.04
CA LEU A 82 -17.09 2.58 1.39
C LEU A 82 -18.43 3.22 1.79
N VAL A 83 -19.05 2.64 2.82
CA VAL A 83 -20.32 3.07 3.40
C VAL A 83 -20.09 3.40 4.88
N PRO A 84 -19.95 4.69 5.24
CA PRO A 84 -19.94 5.12 6.63
C PRO A 84 -21.34 5.09 7.25
N ILE A 85 -21.49 4.48 8.42
CA ILE A 85 -22.72 4.44 9.22
C ILE A 85 -22.33 4.72 10.68
N GLU A 86 -22.42 5.99 11.09
CA GLU A 86 -22.02 6.41 12.46
C GLU A 86 -20.58 5.95 12.81
N GLU A 87 -20.41 5.16 13.88
CA GLU A 87 -19.12 4.57 14.28
C GLU A 87 -18.70 3.37 13.41
N PHE A 88 -19.60 2.86 12.57
CA PHE A 88 -19.35 1.74 11.68
C PHE A 88 -18.90 2.20 10.30
N ARG A 89 -17.97 1.45 9.71
CA ARG A 89 -17.53 1.60 8.33
C ARG A 89 -17.57 0.24 7.66
N LEU A 90 -18.40 0.13 6.63
CA LEU A 90 -18.45 -1.04 5.77
C LEU A 90 -17.74 -0.74 4.47
N SER A 91 -16.89 -1.64 4.01
CA SER A 91 -16.34 -1.57 2.67
C SER A 91 -16.50 -2.88 1.90
N LEU A 92 -16.73 -2.76 0.61
CA LEU A 92 -16.98 -3.88 -0.30
C LEU A 92 -16.08 -3.71 -1.52
N GLY A 93 -15.23 -4.69 -1.81
CA GLY A 93 -14.35 -4.67 -2.98
C GLY A 93 -12.93 -5.10 -2.68
N LYS A 94 -11.99 -4.61 -3.46
CA LYS A 94 -10.56 -4.93 -3.38
C LYS A 94 -9.82 -3.89 -2.52
N GLN A 95 -9.23 -4.31 -1.39
CA GLN A 95 -8.50 -3.42 -0.47
C GLN A 95 -7.16 -3.98 -0.01
N ALA A 96 -6.18 -3.09 0.18
CA ALA A 96 -4.84 -3.43 0.65
C ALA A 96 -4.67 -3.34 2.18
N VAL A 97 -5.77 -3.27 2.96
CA VAL A 97 -5.74 -3.06 4.42
C VAL A 97 -4.99 -4.17 5.17
N TYR A 98 -5.05 -5.40 4.68
CA TYR A 98 -4.36 -6.55 5.26
C TYR A 98 -3.20 -7.04 4.39
N ALA A 99 -2.67 -6.18 3.52
CA ALA A 99 -1.53 -6.48 2.69
C ALA A 99 -0.39 -7.12 3.50
N THR A 100 0.27 -8.07 2.84
CA THR A 100 1.44 -8.78 3.33
C THR A 100 2.60 -8.54 2.36
N PRO A 101 3.82 -8.98 2.68
CA PRO A 101 4.93 -8.90 1.73
C PRO A 101 4.65 -9.61 0.40
N TYR A 102 3.75 -10.60 0.37
CA TYR A 102 3.35 -11.31 -0.86
C TYR A 102 2.49 -10.47 -1.80
N SER A 103 1.71 -9.52 -1.26
CA SER A 103 0.89 -8.63 -2.09
C SER A 103 1.66 -7.41 -2.60
N ARG A 104 2.92 -7.23 -2.18
CA ARG A 104 3.70 -6.08 -2.58
C ARG A 104 4.17 -6.23 -4.02
N THR A 105 3.81 -5.25 -4.84
CA THR A 105 4.27 -5.12 -6.21
C THR A 105 5.19 -3.91 -6.36
N PRO A 106 5.89 -3.75 -7.49
CA PRO A 106 6.60 -2.51 -7.79
C PRO A 106 5.69 -1.27 -7.79
N TRP A 107 4.38 -1.45 -8.00
CA TRP A 107 3.40 -0.37 -8.17
C TRP A 107 2.65 -0.03 -6.88
N GLY A 108 2.66 -0.93 -5.90
CA GLY A 108 1.95 -0.73 -4.64
C GLY A 108 1.58 -2.08 -4.02
N ASP A 109 0.89 -2.02 -2.89
CA ASP A 109 0.33 -3.22 -2.30
C ASP A 109 -0.96 -3.58 -3.06
N GLU A 110 -1.00 -4.80 -3.62
CA GLU A 110 -2.15 -5.35 -4.30
C GLU A 110 -3.21 -5.75 -3.27
N GLY A 111 -4.40 -5.16 -3.38
CA GLY A 111 -5.49 -5.47 -2.47
C GLY A 111 -6.07 -6.87 -2.68
N GLN A 112 -6.87 -7.31 -1.72
CA GLN A 112 -7.62 -8.56 -1.79
C GLN A 112 -9.11 -8.26 -1.89
N TRP A 113 -9.87 -9.14 -2.55
CA TRP A 113 -11.32 -8.98 -2.66
C TRP A 113 -12.02 -9.46 -1.39
N GLY A 114 -12.90 -8.62 -0.84
CA GLY A 114 -13.64 -8.97 0.35
C GLY A 114 -14.67 -7.95 0.81
N VAL A 115 -15.17 -8.22 2.00
CA VAL A 115 -16.04 -7.34 2.78
C VAL A 115 -15.32 -6.98 4.07
N TYR A 116 -15.25 -5.70 4.38
CA TYR A 116 -14.47 -5.15 5.49
C TYR A 116 -15.39 -4.33 6.39
N GLY A 117 -15.45 -4.69 7.66
CA GLY A 117 -16.18 -3.97 8.70
C GLY A 117 -15.23 -3.39 9.72
N GLN A 118 -15.43 -2.12 10.08
CA GLN A 118 -14.70 -1.48 11.16
C GLN A 118 -15.69 -0.78 12.08
N TYR A 119 -15.55 -0.98 13.39
CA TYR A 119 -16.32 -0.28 14.41
C TYR A 119 -15.37 0.55 15.28
N ARG A 120 -15.62 1.85 15.39
CA ARG A 120 -14.80 2.76 16.21
C ARG A 120 -15.38 2.85 17.61
N LEU A 121 -14.53 2.59 18.61
CA LEU A 121 -14.89 2.76 20.02
C LEU A 121 -14.06 3.93 20.57
N GLY A 122 -14.66 5.13 20.56
CA GLY A 122 -13.96 6.38 20.84
C GLY A 122 -12.88 6.70 19.80
N GLU A 123 -11.88 7.49 20.19
CA GLU A 123 -10.86 8.00 19.24
C GLU A 123 -9.73 7.02 18.96
N ARG A 124 -9.46 6.09 19.90
CA ARG A 124 -8.21 5.30 19.91
C ARG A 124 -8.42 3.83 19.59
N ILE A 125 -9.61 3.28 19.81
CA ILE A 125 -9.89 1.85 19.66
C ILE A 125 -10.71 1.63 18.39
N ARG A 126 -10.32 0.61 17.63
CA ARG A 126 -11.07 0.14 16.47
C ARG A 126 -11.20 -1.38 16.56
N LEU A 127 -12.40 -1.89 16.39
CA LEU A 127 -12.65 -3.30 16.17
C LEU A 127 -12.79 -3.54 14.67
N GLU A 128 -12.23 -4.63 14.19
CA GLU A 128 -12.19 -4.94 12.76
C GLU A 128 -12.64 -6.38 12.53
N ALA A 129 -13.46 -6.56 11.51
CA ALA A 129 -13.82 -7.86 11.00
C ALA A 129 -13.83 -7.81 9.47
N ALA A 130 -13.37 -8.87 8.82
CA ALA A 130 -13.44 -8.94 7.36
C ALA A 130 -13.69 -10.35 6.88
N TYR A 131 -14.22 -10.49 5.68
CA TYR A 131 -14.29 -11.75 4.95
C TYR A 131 -13.62 -11.55 3.60
N VAL A 132 -12.48 -12.21 3.41
CA VAL A 132 -11.55 -11.97 2.30
C VAL A 132 -11.16 -13.32 1.73
N GLU A 133 -11.40 -13.54 0.44
CA GLU A 133 -10.94 -14.74 -0.30
C GLU A 133 -11.22 -16.08 0.41
N GLY A 134 -12.38 -16.19 1.06
CA GLY A 134 -12.79 -17.41 1.77
C GLY A 134 -12.34 -17.52 3.23
N GLN A 135 -11.69 -16.49 3.78
CA GLN A 135 -11.20 -16.44 5.15
C GLN A 135 -11.81 -15.28 5.92
N ALA A 136 -12.06 -15.46 7.21
CA ALA A 136 -12.53 -14.37 8.08
C ALA A 136 -11.38 -13.79 8.88
N TYR A 137 -11.28 -12.46 8.98
CA TYR A 137 -10.40 -11.78 9.93
C TYR A 137 -11.24 -11.24 11.08
N VAL A 138 -10.72 -11.34 12.30
CA VAL A 138 -11.27 -10.65 13.47
C VAL A 138 -10.12 -10.09 14.28
N GLY A 139 -10.20 -8.82 14.65
CA GLY A 139 -9.17 -8.17 15.44
C GLY A 139 -9.53 -6.77 15.89
N GLY A 140 -8.52 -6.03 16.33
CA GLY A 140 -8.66 -4.64 16.70
C GLY A 140 -7.35 -3.88 16.67
N ARG A 141 -7.47 -2.56 16.75
CA ARG A 141 -6.36 -1.63 16.80
C ARG A 141 -6.50 -0.65 17.96
N PHE A 142 -5.38 -0.34 18.61
CA PHE A 142 -5.27 0.67 19.65
C PHE A 142 -4.03 1.53 19.43
N SER A 143 -4.22 2.82 19.11
CA SER A 143 -3.11 3.79 18.97
C SER A 143 -1.98 3.29 18.06
N GLY A 144 -2.33 2.63 16.95
CA GLY A 144 -1.36 2.07 16.00
C GLY A 144 -0.97 0.62 16.25
N LEU A 145 -1.17 0.08 17.46
CA LEU A 145 -1.02 -1.35 17.73
C LEU A 145 -2.18 -2.12 17.12
N GLU A 146 -1.90 -3.29 16.58
CA GLU A 146 -2.85 -4.21 15.97
C GLU A 146 -2.72 -5.59 16.60
N ALA A 147 -3.85 -6.22 16.89
CA ALA A 147 -3.93 -7.62 17.25
C ALA A 147 -5.18 -8.24 16.64
N GLY A 148 -5.02 -9.38 15.97
CA GLY A 148 -6.12 -10.09 15.33
C GLY A 148 -5.72 -11.49 14.89
N THR A 149 -6.65 -12.16 14.23
CA THR A 149 -6.43 -13.50 13.69
C THR A 149 -7.25 -13.72 12.43
N TRP A 150 -6.67 -14.44 11.48
CA TRP A 150 -7.43 -15.04 10.39
C TRP A 150 -7.98 -16.39 10.82
N VAL A 151 -9.22 -16.63 10.45
CA VAL A 151 -9.98 -17.84 10.68
C VAL A 151 -10.29 -18.45 9.33
N SER A 152 -9.81 -19.68 9.12
CA SER A 152 -10.04 -20.46 7.91
C SER A 152 -10.33 -21.91 8.29
N PRO A 153 -10.82 -22.75 7.36
CA PRO A 153 -10.95 -24.19 7.58
C PRO A 153 -9.62 -24.87 7.95
N ALA A 154 -8.48 -24.30 7.53
CA ALA A 154 -7.15 -24.80 7.84
C ALA A 154 -6.66 -24.41 9.25
N GLY A 155 -7.40 -23.57 9.97
CA GLY A 155 -7.07 -23.14 11.33
C GLY A 155 -6.95 -21.62 11.48
N LEU A 156 -6.31 -21.23 12.57
CA LEU A 156 -6.11 -19.85 12.99
C LEU A 156 -4.72 -19.34 12.57
N THR A 157 -4.66 -18.13 12.03
CA THR A 157 -3.40 -17.45 11.72
C THR A 157 -3.36 -16.10 12.45
N PRO A 158 -2.78 -16.05 13.66
CA PRO A 158 -2.69 -14.81 14.43
C PRO A 158 -1.80 -13.80 13.71
N ARG A 159 -2.15 -12.52 13.88
CA ARG A 159 -1.45 -11.36 13.36
C ARG A 159 -1.36 -10.30 14.46
N VAL A 160 -0.17 -9.76 14.64
CA VAL A 160 0.08 -8.61 15.52
C VAL A 160 0.94 -7.61 14.79
N GLY A 161 0.83 -6.35 15.16
CA GLY A 161 1.72 -5.35 14.61
C GLY A 161 1.55 -3.97 15.21
N PHE A 162 2.28 -3.05 14.62
CA PHE A 162 2.30 -1.65 14.94
C PHE A 162 2.38 -0.86 13.63
N SER A 163 1.61 0.21 13.52
CA SER A 163 1.69 1.19 12.44
C SER A 163 1.56 2.59 13.02
N GLY A 164 2.48 3.48 12.63
CA GLY A 164 2.51 4.86 13.06
C GLY A 164 3.39 5.71 12.17
N GLU A 165 3.64 6.94 12.61
CA GLU A 165 4.52 7.89 11.91
C GLU A 165 5.92 7.33 11.57
N PRO A 166 6.65 6.67 12.49
CA PRO A 166 7.98 6.15 12.18
C PRO A 166 7.96 4.96 11.23
N GLY A 167 6.77 4.39 10.95
CA GLY A 167 6.60 3.26 10.04
C GLY A 167 5.74 2.15 10.63
N GLU A 168 6.02 0.93 10.22
CA GLU A 168 5.22 -0.25 10.53
C GLU A 168 6.06 -1.49 10.81
N LEU A 169 5.59 -2.35 11.69
CA LEU A 169 6.18 -3.65 12.01
C LEU A 169 5.06 -4.64 12.30
N TYR A 170 5.08 -5.78 11.63
CA TYR A 170 4.05 -6.79 11.69
C TYR A 170 4.64 -8.18 11.79
N TYR A 171 3.95 -9.05 12.51
CA TYR A 171 4.18 -10.48 12.52
C TYR A 171 2.87 -11.20 12.24
N GLN A 172 2.91 -12.18 11.34
CA GLN A 172 1.80 -13.09 11.07
C GLN A 172 2.33 -14.51 10.92
N TRP A 173 1.66 -15.47 11.56
CA TRP A 173 2.20 -16.82 11.79
C TRP A 173 2.70 -17.53 10.52
N ASN A 174 1.97 -17.43 9.40
CA ASN A 174 2.31 -18.08 8.13
C ASN A 174 3.14 -17.20 7.17
N THR A 175 3.39 -15.93 7.52
CA THR A 175 4.04 -14.95 6.65
C THR A 175 5.39 -14.50 7.21
N GLY A 176 5.58 -14.59 8.53
CA GLY A 176 6.78 -14.15 9.23
C GLY A 176 6.69 -12.70 9.71
N LEU A 177 7.85 -12.06 9.88
CA LEU A 177 8.02 -10.69 10.37
C LEU A 177 8.30 -9.76 9.19
N TRP A 178 7.62 -8.63 9.09
CA TRP A 178 7.94 -7.61 8.10
C TRP A 178 7.70 -6.21 8.64
N GLY A 179 8.34 -5.24 8.02
CA GLY A 179 8.16 -3.87 8.44
C GLY A 179 8.84 -2.88 7.52
N ARG A 180 8.63 -1.62 7.84
CA ARG A 180 9.19 -0.47 7.16
C ARG A 180 9.37 0.63 8.18
N LEU A 181 10.53 1.25 8.18
CA LEU A 181 10.86 2.40 9.01
C LEU A 181 11.16 3.58 8.09
N ARG A 182 10.67 4.76 8.49
CA ARG A 182 10.83 6.01 7.75
C ARG A 182 11.42 7.06 8.65
N TRP A 183 12.49 7.69 8.18
CA TRP A 183 13.18 8.77 8.86
C TRP A 183 13.18 10.02 7.98
N PRO A 184 12.41 11.07 8.33
CA PRO A 184 12.55 12.36 7.70
C PRO A 184 13.91 12.96 8.09
N LEU A 185 14.68 13.45 7.10
CA LEU A 185 16.01 14.01 7.38
C LEU A 185 15.97 15.53 7.50
N ASP A 186 15.37 16.21 6.51
CA ASP A 186 15.38 17.68 6.36
C ASP A 186 14.04 18.24 5.87
N GLY A 187 12.95 17.48 6.04
CA GLY A 187 11.59 17.87 5.64
C GLY A 187 11.28 17.73 4.15
N ALA A 188 12.29 17.65 3.28
CA ALA A 188 12.15 17.35 1.85
C ALA A 188 12.58 15.91 1.52
N SER A 189 13.63 15.44 2.17
CA SER A 189 14.20 14.12 1.95
C SER A 189 13.81 13.12 3.04
N THR A 190 13.80 11.84 2.68
CA THR A 190 13.39 10.76 3.58
C THR A 190 14.23 9.52 3.32
N LEU A 191 14.77 8.93 4.39
CA LEU A 191 15.36 7.61 4.36
C LEU A 191 14.31 6.58 4.78
N GLU A 192 14.17 5.50 4.02
CA GLU A 192 13.25 4.41 4.31
C GLU A 192 13.99 3.09 4.27
N ALA A 193 13.95 2.35 5.38
CA ALA A 193 14.39 0.96 5.42
C ALA A 193 13.16 0.06 5.47
N TRP A 194 13.23 -1.10 4.84
CA TRP A 194 12.19 -2.10 4.94
C TRP A 194 12.79 -3.49 4.98
N GLY A 195 12.03 -4.43 5.53
CA GLY A 195 12.47 -5.80 5.60
C GLY A 195 11.30 -6.77 5.70
N TRP A 196 11.57 -7.99 5.28
CA TRP A 196 10.67 -9.12 5.47
C TRP A 196 11.51 -10.36 5.74
N TRP A 197 11.19 -11.06 6.80
CA TRP A 197 11.78 -12.33 7.18
C TRP A 197 10.68 -13.36 7.36
N ASN A 198 10.65 -14.36 6.48
CA ASN A 198 9.88 -15.58 6.65
C ASN A 198 10.83 -16.73 6.97
N PRO A 199 10.79 -17.30 8.19
CA PRO A 199 11.63 -18.43 8.58
C PRO A 199 11.12 -19.80 8.08
N GLY A 200 10.12 -19.84 7.20
CA GLY A 200 9.48 -21.08 6.72
C GLY A 200 10.46 -22.16 6.25
N GLU A 201 10.01 -23.40 6.17
CA GLU A 201 10.87 -24.54 5.85
C GLU A 201 11.46 -24.45 4.43
N ASP A 202 12.76 -24.78 4.32
CA ASP A 202 13.66 -24.88 3.16
C ASP A 202 13.39 -23.96 1.94
N LEU A 203 12.29 -24.17 1.21
CA LEU A 203 11.95 -23.45 -0.03
C LEU A 203 11.07 -22.21 0.19
N ALA A 204 10.43 -22.06 1.35
CA ALA A 204 9.63 -20.89 1.73
C ALA A 204 10.42 -19.87 2.57
N SER A 205 11.64 -20.22 3.00
CA SER A 205 12.49 -19.29 3.75
C SER A 205 12.88 -18.10 2.87
N LYS A 206 12.62 -16.89 3.36
CA LYS A 206 12.89 -15.66 2.61
C LYS A 206 13.34 -14.56 3.56
N LEU A 207 14.47 -13.93 3.23
CA LEU A 207 14.89 -12.68 3.85
C LEU A 207 15.02 -11.62 2.77
N LEU A 208 14.23 -10.55 2.88
CA LEU A 208 14.36 -9.35 2.07
C LEU A 208 14.74 -8.19 2.97
N LEU A 209 15.71 -7.41 2.54
CA LEU A 209 16.05 -6.14 3.15
C LEU A 209 16.17 -5.10 2.06
N GLY A 210 15.76 -3.88 2.36
CA GLY A 210 15.94 -2.78 1.43
C GLY A 210 16.10 -1.45 2.12
N LEU A 211 16.80 -0.58 1.41
CA LEU A 211 17.05 0.79 1.81
C LEU A 211 16.73 1.68 0.62
N SER A 212 16.04 2.78 0.88
CA SER A 212 15.75 3.76 -0.15
C SER A 212 15.83 5.16 0.40
N TYR A 213 16.28 6.06 -0.46
CA TYR A 213 16.44 7.46 -0.17
C TYR A 213 15.62 8.27 -1.17
N ARG A 214 14.74 9.11 -0.65
CA ARG A 214 13.99 10.08 -1.44
C ARG A 214 14.70 11.42 -1.33
N LEU A 215 15.25 11.91 -2.44
CA LEU A 215 15.96 13.20 -2.48
C LEU A 215 14.96 14.36 -2.53
N GLU A 216 13.94 14.21 -3.38
CA GLU A 216 12.89 15.18 -3.64
C GLU A 216 11.55 14.44 -3.73
N PRO A 217 10.39 15.13 -3.67
CA PRO A 217 9.07 14.48 -3.78
C PRO A 217 8.93 13.56 -5.00
N HIS A 218 9.71 13.81 -6.04
CA HIS A 218 9.63 13.14 -7.34
C HIS A 218 10.74 12.12 -7.56
N LEU A 219 11.85 12.12 -6.82
CA LEU A 219 13.00 11.25 -7.08
C LEU A 219 13.32 10.35 -5.89
N LYS A 220 13.26 9.03 -6.11
CA LYS A 220 13.60 8.01 -5.12
C LYS A 220 14.64 7.05 -5.71
N ILE A 221 15.70 6.78 -4.94
CA ILE A 221 16.70 5.76 -5.23
C ILE A 221 16.63 4.68 -4.16
N GLY A 222 16.88 3.43 -4.52
CA GLY A 222 16.94 2.37 -3.54
C GLY A 222 17.74 1.17 -3.97
N ALA A 223 18.01 0.34 -2.99
CA ALA A 223 18.70 -0.92 -3.10
C ALA A 223 17.95 -1.95 -2.28
N ASP A 224 17.69 -3.11 -2.86
CA ASP A 224 17.10 -4.23 -2.14
C ASP A 224 17.95 -5.48 -2.34
N ALA A 225 18.00 -6.31 -1.31
CA ALA A 225 18.69 -7.57 -1.29
C ALA A 225 17.76 -8.66 -0.77
N SER A 226 17.87 -9.82 -1.40
CA SER A 226 17.09 -11.02 -1.16
C SER A 226 18.06 -12.14 -0.85
N TRP A 227 17.84 -12.84 0.25
CA TRP A 227 18.53 -14.07 0.60
C TRP A 227 17.53 -15.21 0.74
N ARG A 228 17.93 -16.37 0.19
CA ARG A 228 17.18 -17.63 0.14
C ARG A 228 15.82 -17.57 -0.60
N PRO A 229 15.41 -18.64 -1.29
CA PRO A 229 16.29 -19.66 -1.87
C PRO A 229 17.21 -19.09 -2.97
N VAL A 230 16.89 -17.90 -3.51
CA VAL A 230 17.69 -17.20 -4.52
C VAL A 230 18.27 -15.92 -3.93
N GLU A 231 19.59 -15.84 -3.98
CA GLU A 231 20.32 -14.62 -3.68
C GLU A 231 20.16 -13.66 -4.85
N ALA A 232 19.57 -12.50 -4.58
CA ALA A 232 19.39 -11.48 -5.57
C ALA A 232 19.57 -10.11 -4.95
N TRP A 233 20.14 -9.19 -5.70
CA TRP A 233 20.16 -7.77 -5.37
C TRP A 233 19.61 -6.98 -6.54
N ARG A 234 19.04 -5.83 -6.22
CA ARG A 234 18.60 -4.84 -7.20
C ARG A 234 18.93 -3.43 -6.71
N LEU A 235 19.42 -2.61 -7.62
CA LEU A 235 19.42 -1.17 -7.50
C LEU A 235 18.27 -0.65 -8.35
N TRP A 236 17.57 0.37 -7.86
CA TRP A 236 16.50 0.98 -8.60
C TRP A 236 16.44 2.48 -8.38
N LEU A 237 15.94 3.16 -9.40
CA LEU A 237 15.65 4.58 -9.37
C LEU A 237 14.26 4.79 -9.92
N GLU A 238 13.48 5.61 -9.23
CA GLU A 238 12.09 5.92 -9.51
C GLU A 238 11.91 7.43 -9.59
N LEU A 239 11.40 7.90 -10.72
CA LEU A 239 10.95 9.27 -10.93
C LEU A 239 9.43 9.26 -11.00
N THR A 240 8.74 10.04 -10.15
CA THR A 240 7.28 10.17 -10.16
C THR A 240 6.88 11.61 -10.44
N ILE A 241 6.09 11.83 -11.49
CA ILE A 241 5.60 13.15 -11.90
C ILE A 241 4.08 13.17 -11.72
N PRO A 242 3.53 14.09 -10.90
CA PRO A 242 2.09 14.24 -10.71
C PRO A 242 1.37 14.81 -11.94
#